data_AF-A0A0V0J2M0-F1
#
_entry.id   AF-A0A0V0J2M0-F1
#
_cell.length_a   1.000
_cell.length_b   1.000
_cell.length_c   1.000
_cell.angle_alpha   90.00
_cell.angle_beta   90.00
_cell.angle_gamma   90.00
#
_symmetry.space_group_name_H-M   'P 1'
#
loop_
_entity.id
_entity.type
_entity.pdbx_description
1 polymer ?
#
loop_
_entity_poly.entity_id
_entity_poly.type
_entity_poly.pdbx_seq_one_letter_code
_entity_poly.pdbx_strand_id
1 'polypeptide(L)'
;IYRTLLMPDAVYFQFKLFACVRSVGHSFRFFRMGFGDEIPWPESVRPYVVPNAPETFVYIPDFIDAYTEADLLRNIYSVPECCWQRLGNRRLQIWGGTPHVKGMIAEEIPKWLHSLMDRVSDLGVFGPYRANHVLINEYKPGQGIMP
;
A
#
# COMPACT_ATOMS: atom_id res chain seq x y z
N ILE A 1 -16.47 0.88 -0.10
CA ILE A 1 -16.74 2.34 -0.11
C ILE A 1 -15.42 3.11 -0.04
N TYR A 2 -14.87 3.52 -1.19
CA TYR A 2 -14.12 4.78 -1.39
C TYR A 2 -14.31 5.09 -2.87
N ARG A 3 -15.38 5.83 -3.17
CA ARG A 3 -15.63 6.38 -4.50
C ARG A 3 -14.66 7.55 -4.64
N THR A 4 -13.55 7.27 -5.32
CA THR A 4 -12.50 8.21 -5.60
C THR A 4 -13.04 9.33 -6.50
N LEU A 5 -13.29 10.50 -5.91
CA LEU A 5 -13.41 11.76 -6.64
C LEU A 5 -11.99 12.23 -6.93
N LEU A 6 -11.51 12.01 -8.17
CA LEU A 6 -10.25 12.58 -8.66
C LEU A 6 -10.56 13.62 -9.73
N MET A 7 -9.94 14.79 -9.56
CA MET A 7 -9.75 15.79 -10.62
C MET A 7 -8.79 15.24 -11.68
N PRO A 8 -8.93 15.65 -12.96
CA PRO A 8 -8.27 15.02 -14.11
C PRO A 8 -6.74 15.08 -14.14
N ASP A 9 -6.09 15.94 -13.34
CA ASP A 9 -4.66 16.25 -13.51
C ASP A 9 -3.74 15.80 -12.37
N ALA A 10 -4.26 15.06 -11.37
CA ALA A 10 -3.46 14.55 -10.26
C ALA A 10 -3.65 13.03 -10.12
N VAL A 11 -2.82 12.26 -10.81
CA VAL A 11 -2.82 10.80 -10.71
C VAL A 11 -2.07 10.38 -9.43
N TYR A 12 -2.79 9.80 -8.48
CA TYR A 12 -2.22 9.27 -7.24
C TYR A 12 -2.01 7.76 -7.32
N PHE A 13 -0.82 7.29 -6.94
CA PHE A 13 -0.46 5.88 -6.93
C PHE A 13 -0.40 5.38 -5.50
N GLN A 14 -1.52 4.81 -5.06
CA GLN A 14 -1.68 4.37 -3.69
C GLN A 14 -0.97 3.04 -3.46
N PHE A 15 0.01 3.04 -2.56
CA PHE A 15 0.61 1.83 -2.02
C PHE A 15 -0.07 1.49 -0.68
N LYS A 16 -0.71 0.32 -0.61
CA LYS A 16 -1.30 -0.18 0.64
C LYS A 16 -0.42 -1.30 1.19
N LEU A 17 0.25 -1.01 2.31
CA LEU A 17 0.91 -2.00 3.13
C LEU A 17 -0.12 -2.59 4.11
N PHE A 18 -0.32 -3.90 4.03
CA PHE A 18 -1.14 -4.62 4.99
C PHE A 18 -0.23 -5.27 6.03
N ALA A 19 -0.30 -4.83 7.28
CA ALA A 19 0.31 -5.52 8.41
C ALA A 19 -0.81 -6.29 9.13
N CYS A 20 -0.89 -7.60 8.89
CA CYS A 20 -1.84 -8.47 9.60
C CYS A 20 -1.10 -9.21 10.71
N VAL A 21 -1.51 -9.01 11.96
CA VAL A 21 -1.00 -9.79 13.10
C VAL A 21 -1.82 -11.08 13.16
N ARG A 22 -1.29 -12.20 12.65
CA ARG A 22 -1.86 -13.55 12.86
C ARG A 22 -1.03 -14.33 13.87
N SER A 23 -1.63 -15.35 14.47
CA SER A 23 -0.96 -16.31 15.37
C SER A 23 0.20 -17.09 14.74
N VAL A 24 0.48 -16.91 13.44
CA VAL A 24 1.47 -17.66 12.64
C VAL A 24 2.36 -16.75 11.76
N GLY A 25 2.42 -15.45 12.03
CA GLY A 25 3.32 -14.50 11.34
C GLY A 25 2.61 -13.28 10.76
N HIS A 26 3.40 -12.34 10.22
CA HIS A 26 2.92 -11.18 9.48
C HIS A 26 2.92 -11.50 7.97
N SER A 27 2.02 -10.88 7.21
CA SER A 27 1.99 -11.06 5.74
C SER A 27 1.78 -9.71 5.09
N PHE A 28 2.75 -9.27 4.30
CA PHE A 28 2.65 -8.06 3.50
C PHE A 28 2.04 -8.39 2.15
N ARG A 29 1.00 -7.65 1.78
CA ARG A 29 0.29 -7.83 0.50
C ARG A 29 0.33 -6.55 -0.30
N PHE A 30 0.61 -6.70 -1.58
CA PHE A 30 0.75 -5.61 -2.54
C PHE A 30 -0.52 -5.54 -3.38
N PHE A 31 -1.11 -4.35 -3.49
CA PHE A 31 -2.27 -4.11 -4.32
C PHE A 31 -2.08 -2.81 -5.08
N ARG A 32 -2.20 -2.88 -6.41
CA ARG A 32 -2.42 -1.72 -7.25
C ARG A 32 -3.93 -1.54 -7.42
N MET A 33 -4.44 -0.33 -7.17
CA MET A 33 -5.71 0.10 -7.78
C MET A 33 -5.33 0.98 -8.97
N GLY A 34 -5.33 0.39 -10.17
CA GLY A 34 -5.18 1.17 -11.39
C GLY A 34 -6.47 1.92 -11.69
N PHE A 35 -6.35 3.20 -12.03
CA PHE A 35 -7.38 3.89 -12.81
C PHE A 35 -7.06 3.66 -14.29
N GLY A 36 -7.96 2.99 -15.00
CA GLY A 36 -7.91 2.81 -16.45
C GLY A 36 -7.16 1.56 -16.92
N ASP A 37 -7.77 0.85 -17.86
CA ASP A 37 -7.28 -0.35 -18.54
C ASP A 37 -6.06 -0.09 -19.47
N GLU A 38 -5.39 1.06 -19.33
CA GLU A 38 -4.44 1.58 -20.34
C GLU A 38 -2.97 1.22 -20.09
N ILE A 39 -2.57 0.86 -18.86
CA ILE A 39 -1.16 0.52 -18.56
C ILE A 39 -1.05 -0.99 -18.32
N PRO A 40 -0.58 -1.76 -19.32
CA PRO A 40 -0.40 -3.20 -19.18
C PRO A 40 0.65 -3.53 -18.12
N TRP A 41 0.55 -4.71 -17.52
CA TRP A 41 1.57 -5.18 -16.60
C TRP A 41 2.93 -5.33 -17.29
N PRO A 42 4.01 -4.86 -16.64
CA PRO A 42 5.37 -5.18 -17.05
C PRO A 42 5.56 -6.70 -17.11
N GLU A 43 6.40 -7.18 -18.04
CA GLU A 43 6.63 -8.61 -18.24
C GLU A 43 7.14 -9.30 -16.97
N SER A 44 7.91 -8.59 -16.15
CA SER A 44 8.41 -9.05 -14.85
C SER A 44 7.30 -9.39 -13.84
N VAL A 45 6.11 -8.80 -13.98
CA VAL A 45 4.98 -8.95 -13.05
C VAL A 45 3.90 -9.89 -13.60
N ARG A 46 3.83 -10.10 -14.92
CA ARG A 46 2.84 -10.98 -15.56
C ARG A 46 2.74 -12.40 -14.96
N PRO A 47 3.83 -13.07 -14.55
CA PRO A 47 3.75 -14.39 -13.92
C PRO A 47 2.98 -14.41 -12.59
N TYR A 48 2.76 -13.24 -11.98
CA TYR A 48 2.11 -13.08 -10.68
C TYR A 48 0.63 -12.67 -10.79
N VAL A 49 0.05 -12.62 -12.00
CA VAL A 49 -1.39 -12.41 -12.18
C VAL A 49 -2.15 -13.57 -11.54
N VAL A 50 -3.15 -13.25 -10.71
CA VAL A 50 -3.87 -14.26 -9.93
C VAL A 50 -4.98 -14.89 -10.79
N PRO A 51 -4.99 -16.22 -10.97
CA PRO A 51 -6.08 -16.90 -11.67
C PRO A 51 -7.43 -16.64 -10.97
N ASN A 52 -8.49 -16.44 -11.76
CA ASN A 52 -9.85 -16.16 -11.27
C ASN A 52 -10.02 -14.84 -10.49
N ALA A 53 -9.03 -13.94 -10.54
CA ALA A 53 -9.17 -12.54 -10.14
C ALA A 53 -9.22 -11.64 -11.38
N PRO A 54 -9.63 -10.35 -11.26
CA PRO A 54 -9.48 -9.40 -12.35
C PRO A 54 -8.04 -9.34 -12.85
N GLU A 55 -7.82 -9.18 -14.16
CA GLU A 55 -6.46 -9.10 -14.75
C GLU A 55 -5.64 -7.92 -14.21
N THR A 56 -6.31 -6.94 -13.60
CA THR A 56 -5.71 -5.82 -12.85
C THR A 56 -5.21 -6.21 -11.45
N PHE A 57 -5.15 -7.50 -11.13
CA PHE A 57 -4.73 -8.02 -9.84
C PHE A 57 -3.51 -8.94 -9.95
N VAL A 58 -2.47 -8.63 -9.18
CA VAL A 58 -1.23 -9.40 -9.10
C VAL A 58 -0.88 -9.69 -7.64
N TYR A 59 -0.28 -10.86 -7.39
CA TYR A 59 0.20 -11.25 -6.08
C TYR A 59 1.62 -11.80 -6.18
N ILE A 60 2.58 -11.06 -5.62
CA ILE A 60 3.99 -11.46 -5.56
C ILE A 60 4.26 -12.05 -4.18
N PRO A 61 4.42 -13.39 -4.05
CA PRO A 61 4.80 -14.01 -2.79
C PRO A 61 6.23 -13.60 -2.40
N ASP A 62 6.52 -13.61 -1.09
CA ASP A 62 7.86 -13.41 -0.54
C ASP A 62 8.61 -12.18 -1.07
N PHE A 63 7.85 -11.11 -1.38
CA PHE A 63 8.40 -9.89 -1.97
C PHE A 63 9.41 -9.19 -1.05
N ILE A 64 9.24 -9.33 0.26
CA ILE A 64 10.23 -8.90 1.25
C ILE A 64 10.78 -10.11 2.00
N ASP A 65 12.06 -10.06 2.34
CA ASP A 65 12.69 -11.05 3.20
C ASP A 65 12.35 -10.82 4.68
N ALA A 66 12.64 -11.83 5.51
CA ALA A 66 12.35 -11.82 6.95
C ALA A 66 13.08 -10.68 7.70
N TYR A 67 14.24 -10.24 7.23
CA TYR A 67 14.98 -9.15 7.84
C TYR A 67 14.29 -7.80 7.60
N THR A 68 13.91 -7.55 6.35
CA THR A 68 13.16 -6.37 5.92
C THR A 68 11.81 -6.32 6.62
N GLU A 69 11.13 -7.47 6.72
CA GLU A 69 9.89 -7.59 7.49
C GLU A 69 10.07 -7.20 8.97
N ALA A 70 11.08 -7.75 9.64
CA ALA A 70 11.35 -7.42 11.03
C ALA A 70 11.69 -5.93 11.21
N ASP A 71 12.47 -5.35 10.31
CA ASP A 71 12.81 -3.93 10.34
C ASP A 71 11.60 -3.02 10.11
N LEU A 72 10.76 -3.35 9.13
CA LEU A 72 9.50 -2.65 8.87
C LEU A 72 8.60 -2.68 10.10
N LEU A 73 8.43 -3.84 10.74
CA LEU A 73 7.61 -3.95 11.95
C LEU A 73 8.14 -3.08 13.08
N ARG A 74 9.45 -3.08 13.33
CA ARG A 74 10.07 -2.20 14.34
C ARG A 74 9.75 -0.73 14.07
N ASN A 75 9.94 -0.28 12.82
CA ASN A 75 9.67 1.11 12.44
C ASN A 75 8.18 1.47 12.50
N ILE A 76 7.29 0.57 12.06
CA ILE A 76 5.83 0.75 12.12
C ILE A 76 5.36 0.94 13.55
N TYR A 77 5.91 0.18 14.50
CA TYR A 77 5.52 0.23 15.90
C TYR A 77 6.29 1.24 16.75
N SER A 78 7.39 1.80 16.25
CA SER A 78 8.15 2.85 16.95
C SER A 78 7.54 4.24 16.83
N VAL A 79 6.60 4.45 15.90
CA VAL A 79 5.95 5.75 15.74
C VAL A 79 4.99 6.06 16.91
N PRO A 80 4.79 7.34 17.27
CA PRO A 80 3.82 7.71 18.30
C PRO A 80 2.39 7.24 18.00
N GLU A 81 1.57 7.00 19.05
CA GLU A 81 0.15 6.61 18.88
C GLU A 81 -0.65 7.66 18.10
N CYS A 82 -0.26 8.95 18.10
CA CYS A 82 -0.93 9.99 17.32
C CYS A 82 -0.76 9.83 15.80
N CYS A 83 0.23 9.05 15.33
CA CYS A 83 0.37 8.69 13.93
C CYS A 83 -0.65 7.62 13.49
N TRP A 84 -1.37 7.01 14.44
CA TRP A 84 -2.39 6.00 14.17
C TRP A 84 -3.80 6.61 14.23
N GLN A 85 -4.51 6.53 13.10
CA GLN A 85 -5.94 6.79 13.04
C GLN A 85 -6.73 5.52 13.35
N ARG A 86 -7.76 5.62 14.19
CA ARG A 86 -8.68 4.50 14.48
C ARG A 86 -9.87 4.56 13.52
N LEU A 87 -10.01 3.54 12.69
CA LEU A 87 -11.10 3.42 11.70
C LEU A 87 -11.95 2.20 12.04
N GLY A 88 -12.96 2.37 12.90
CA GLY A 88 -13.81 1.27 13.36
C GLY A 88 -12.98 0.14 13.97
N ASN A 89 -12.95 -1.01 13.29
CA ASN A 89 -12.24 -2.23 13.71
C ASN A 89 -10.81 -2.32 13.17
N ARG A 90 -10.11 -1.22 12.89
CA ARG A 90 -8.69 -1.26 12.48
C ARG A 90 -7.97 0.02 12.86
N ARG A 91 -6.63 -0.01 12.80
CA ARG A 91 -5.80 1.20 12.86
C ARG A 91 -5.14 1.45 11.50
N LEU A 92 -4.89 2.72 11.19
CA LEU A 92 -4.31 3.18 9.94
C LEU A 92 -3.21 4.21 10.20
N GLN A 93 -2.04 4.03 9.58
CA GLN A 93 -1.09 5.12 9.35
C GLN A 93 -1.21 5.60 7.90
N ILE A 94 -1.03 6.90 7.70
CA ILE A 94 -1.05 7.55 6.39
C ILE A 94 0.28 8.31 6.24
N TRP A 95 1.03 8.03 5.18
CA TRP A 95 2.30 8.71 4.88
C TRP A 95 2.33 9.19 3.43
N GLY A 96 2.98 10.33 3.17
CA GLY A 96 3.11 10.92 1.83
C GLY A 96 2.00 11.88 1.44
N GLY A 97 0.97 12.01 2.29
CA GLY A 97 0.03 13.13 2.20
C GLY A 97 -1.33 12.89 2.83
N THR A 98 -1.99 13.99 3.18
CA THR A 98 -3.33 14.00 3.77
C THR A 98 -4.38 14.43 2.73
N PRO A 99 -5.50 13.72 2.61
CA PRO A 99 -6.63 14.15 1.78
C PRO A 99 -7.17 15.52 2.22
N HIS A 100 -7.32 16.44 1.27
CA HIS A 100 -7.89 17.76 1.48
C HIS A 100 -8.97 18.04 0.42
N VAL A 101 -9.89 18.96 0.71
CA VAL A 101 -10.99 19.32 -0.21
C VAL A 101 -10.53 19.91 -1.55
N LYS A 102 -9.25 20.28 -1.66
CA LYS A 102 -8.61 20.84 -2.87
C LYS A 102 -7.60 19.90 -3.54
N GLY A 103 -7.51 18.63 -3.11
CA GLY A 103 -6.48 17.67 -3.54
C GLY A 103 -5.76 17.05 -2.36
N MET A 104 -4.59 16.43 -2.56
CA MET A 104 -3.76 15.97 -1.44
C MET A 104 -2.74 17.03 -1.07
N ILE A 105 -2.48 17.17 0.23
CA ILE A 105 -1.34 17.93 0.73
C ILE A 105 -0.20 16.93 0.89
N ALA A 106 0.88 17.10 0.12
CA ALA A 106 2.05 16.24 0.21
C ALA A 106 2.73 16.42 1.58
N GLU A 107 3.12 15.30 2.19
CA GLU A 107 3.83 15.26 3.46
C GLU A 107 5.11 14.45 3.31
N GLU A 108 6.07 14.68 4.21
CA GLU A 108 7.32 13.92 4.19
C GLU A 108 7.05 12.44 4.48
N ILE A 109 7.64 11.57 3.67
CA ILE A 109 7.59 10.13 3.88
C ILE A 109 8.79 9.72 4.74
N PRO A 110 8.58 8.96 5.83
CA PRO A 110 9.66 8.46 6.66
C PRO A 110 10.70 7.69 5.86
N LYS A 111 12.00 7.97 6.10
CA LYS A 111 13.14 7.37 5.39
C LYS A 111 13.10 5.84 5.29
N TRP A 112 12.59 5.18 6.33
CA TRP A 112 12.48 3.71 6.38
C TRP A 112 11.47 3.12 5.38
N LEU A 113 10.59 3.94 4.78
CA LEU A 113 9.67 3.51 3.71
C LEU A 113 10.26 3.65 2.31
N HIS A 114 11.25 4.52 2.09
CA HIS A 114 11.74 4.87 0.75
C HIS A 114 12.25 3.65 -0.01
N SER A 115 13.08 2.81 0.63
CA SER A 115 13.61 1.60 -0.01
C SER A 115 12.50 0.65 -0.48
N LEU A 116 11.45 0.46 0.33
CA LEU A 116 10.32 -0.38 -0.06
C LEU A 116 9.52 0.25 -1.21
N MET A 117 9.29 1.56 -1.14
CA MET A 117 8.59 2.30 -2.19
C MET A 117 9.32 2.27 -3.52
N ASP A 118 10.65 2.38 -3.50
CA ASP A 118 11.48 2.28 -4.69
C ASP A 118 11.42 0.87 -5.27
N ARG A 119 11.61 -0.16 -4.44
CA ARG A 119 11.48 -1.57 -4.89
C ARG A 119 10.15 -1.86 -5.57
N VAL A 120 9.05 -1.29 -5.07
CA VAL A 120 7.72 -1.46 -5.69
C VAL A 120 7.58 -0.62 -6.96
N SER A 121 8.10 0.61 -6.96
CA SER A 121 8.07 1.48 -8.14
C SER A 121 8.90 0.90 -9.30
N ASP A 122 10.03 0.26 -8.97
CA ASP A 122 10.93 -0.38 -9.93
C ASP A 122 10.34 -1.65 -10.57
N LEU A 123 9.23 -2.18 -10.01
CA LEU A 123 8.44 -3.19 -10.73
C LEU A 123 7.76 -2.62 -11.99
N GLY A 124 7.72 -1.30 -12.16
CA GLY A 124 7.04 -0.62 -13.27
C GLY A 124 5.51 -0.66 -13.18
N VAL A 125 4.96 -1.10 -12.04
CA VAL A 125 3.51 -1.27 -11.83
C VAL A 125 2.73 0.05 -11.82
N PHE A 126 3.42 1.18 -11.72
CA PHE A 126 2.85 2.52 -11.77
C PHE A 126 3.12 3.23 -13.12
N GLY A 127 3.61 2.51 -14.14
CA GLY A 127 3.95 3.09 -15.44
C GLY A 127 5.09 4.11 -15.31
N PRO A 128 4.95 5.34 -15.85
CA PRO A 128 6.01 6.36 -15.74
C PRO A 128 6.09 7.01 -14.35
N TYR A 129 5.18 6.67 -13.44
CA TYR A 129 5.08 7.28 -12.13
C TYR A 129 5.72 6.42 -11.04
N ARG A 130 5.94 7.01 -9.87
CA ARG A 130 6.47 6.32 -8.68
C ARG A 130 5.48 6.38 -7.52
N ALA A 131 5.60 5.45 -6.58
CA ALA A 131 4.81 5.49 -5.35
C ALA A 131 5.05 6.81 -4.61
N ASN A 132 3.99 7.44 -4.14
CA ASN A 132 4.05 8.72 -3.42
C ASN A 132 3.15 8.77 -2.19
N HIS A 133 2.46 7.66 -1.88
CA HIS A 133 1.53 7.57 -0.76
C HIS A 133 1.54 6.15 -0.18
N VAL A 134 1.68 6.03 1.14
CA VAL A 134 1.71 4.75 1.85
C VAL A 134 0.61 4.72 2.89
N LEU A 135 -0.24 3.69 2.82
CA LEU A 135 -1.19 3.36 3.88
C LEU A 135 -0.77 2.08 4.60
N ILE A 136 -0.64 2.15 5.92
CA ILE A 136 -0.32 0.98 6.76
C ILE A 136 -1.54 0.64 7.59
N ASN A 137 -2.19 -0.49 7.28
CA ASN A 137 -3.35 -0.95 8.03
C ASN A 137 -2.95 -2.04 9.02
N GLU A 138 -3.39 -1.91 10.27
CA GLU A 138 -3.30 -2.95 11.30
C GLU A 138 -4.67 -3.54 11.60
N TYR A 139 -4.74 -4.88 11.60
CA TYR A 139 -5.92 -5.66 11.99
C TYR A 139 -5.55 -6.61 13.12
N LYS A 140 -6.40 -6.66 14.15
CA LYS A 140 -6.40 -7.70 15.19
C LYS A 140 -7.13 -8.96 14.67
N PRO A 141 -6.92 -10.13 15.32
CA PRO A 141 -7.70 -11.33 15.01
C PRO A 141 -9.21 -11.05 15.01
N GLY A 142 -9.90 -11.52 13.96
CA GLY A 142 -11.33 -11.29 13.76
C GLY A 142 -11.72 -9.93 13.16
N GLN A 143 -10.75 -9.03 12.93
CA GLN A 143 -10.99 -7.76 12.26
C GLN A 143 -10.81 -7.87 10.74
N GLY A 144 -11.54 -7.03 10.00
CA GLY A 144 -11.47 -6.97 8.54
C GLY A 144 -12.02 -5.65 8.01
N ILE A 145 -12.01 -5.52 6.69
CA ILE A 145 -12.67 -4.40 6.01
C ILE A 145 -14.12 -4.84 5.79
N MET A 146 -15.04 -4.37 6.62
CA MET A 146 -16.47 -4.68 6.41
C MET A 146 -16.94 -4.12 5.05
N PRO A 147 -17.88 -4.80 4.36
CA PRO A 147 -18.42 -4.35 3.07
C PRO A 147 -19.10 -2.97 3.13
#